data_AF-A0A7C2JGD5-F1
#
_entry.id   AF-A0A7C2JGD5-F1
#
_cell.length_a   1.000
_cell.length_b   1.000
_cell.length_c   1.000
_cell.angle_alpha   90.00
_cell.angle_beta   90.00
_cell.angle_gamma   90.00
#
_symmetry.space_group_name_H-M   'P 1'
#
loop_
_entity.id
_entity.type
_entity.pdbx_description
1 polymer ?
#
loop_
_entity_poly.entity_id
_entity_poly.type
_entity_poly.pdbx_seq_one_letter_code
_entity_poly.pdbx_strand_id
1 'polypeptide(L)'
;MDIDDWRIEIDRIDEQLVDLLNQRSRCAIEIGRVKRALGMPVYSPSREKEVIEHVTRFNGGPLDPDAVRRLFERIIDESRRIERVTVEREAEEGRAESSGRSDKGASARAKRKR
;
A
#
# COMPACT_ATOMS: atom_id res chain seq x y z
N MET A 1 20.86 -18.48 -27.73
CA MET A 1 20.47 -17.39 -26.82
C MET A 1 21.41 -16.24 -27.08
N ASP A 2 20.87 -15.18 -27.66
CA ASP A 2 21.57 -13.92 -27.89
C ASP A 2 21.10 -12.83 -26.90
N ILE A 3 21.49 -11.58 -27.14
CA ILE A 3 21.14 -10.45 -26.27
C ILE A 3 19.62 -10.20 -26.26
N ASP A 4 18.95 -10.37 -27.40
CA ASP A 4 17.53 -10.04 -27.52
C ASP A 4 16.68 -11.13 -26.84
N ASP A 5 17.10 -12.40 -26.92
CA ASP A 5 16.49 -13.48 -26.15
C ASP A 5 16.52 -13.18 -24.63
N TRP A 6 17.65 -12.69 -24.11
CA TRP A 6 17.77 -12.35 -22.69
C TRP A 6 16.94 -11.13 -22.30
N ARG A 7 16.77 -10.16 -23.19
CA ARG A 7 15.91 -8.99 -22.93
C ARG A 7 14.45 -9.40 -22.81
N ILE A 8 13.97 -10.29 -23.67
CA ILE A 8 12.61 -10.83 -23.59
C ILE A 8 12.40 -11.54 -22.25
N GLU A 9 13.39 -12.30 -21.78
CA GLU A 9 13.30 -12.96 -20.48
C GLU A 9 13.30 -11.94 -19.32
N ILE A 10 14.08 -10.86 -19.42
CA ILE A 10 14.04 -9.76 -18.43
C ILE A 10 12.67 -9.09 -18.41
N ASP A 11 12.09 -8.76 -19.58
CA ASP A 11 10.77 -8.13 -19.67
C ASP A 11 9.70 -9.02 -18.99
N ARG A 12 9.76 -10.33 -19.22
CA ARG A 12 8.88 -11.32 -18.58
C ARG A 12 9.04 -11.34 -17.05
N ILE A 13 10.27 -11.23 -16.56
CA ILE A 13 10.55 -11.16 -15.12
C ILE A 13 10.04 -9.84 -14.54
N ASP A 14 10.22 -8.73 -15.24
CA ASP A 14 9.79 -7.40 -14.81
C ASP A 14 8.26 -7.31 -14.68
N GLU A 15 7.51 -7.91 -15.60
CA GLU A 15 6.06 -8.05 -15.49
C GLU A 15 5.65 -8.80 -14.21
N GLN A 16 6.32 -9.90 -13.89
CA GLN A 16 6.08 -10.66 -12.66
C GLN A 16 6.45 -9.86 -11.41
N LEU A 17 7.53 -9.09 -11.45
CA LEU A 17 7.93 -8.20 -10.36
C LEU A 17 6.85 -7.14 -10.11
N VAL A 18 6.32 -6.51 -11.16
CA VAL A 18 5.23 -5.53 -11.05
C VAL A 18 4.00 -6.16 -10.40
N ASP A 19 3.61 -7.36 -10.83
CA ASP A 19 2.47 -8.07 -10.24
C ASP A 19 2.66 -8.39 -8.75
N LEU A 20 3.85 -8.87 -8.37
CA LEU A 20 4.18 -9.17 -6.98
C LEU A 20 4.23 -7.90 -6.11
N LEU A 21 4.78 -6.80 -6.64
CA LEU A 21 4.81 -5.51 -5.94
C LEU A 21 3.40 -4.94 -5.76
N ASN A 22 2.52 -5.10 -6.75
CA ASN A 22 1.11 -4.71 -6.65
C ASN A 22 0.39 -5.53 -5.57
N GLN A 23 0.59 -6.84 -5.52
CA GLN A 23 0.03 -7.70 -4.48
C GLN A 23 0.52 -7.28 -3.09
N ARG A 24 1.83 -7.07 -2.94
CA ARG A 24 2.43 -6.59 -1.68
C ARG A 24 1.86 -5.24 -1.24
N SER A 25 1.62 -4.33 -2.20
CA SER A 25 1.04 -3.01 -1.93
C SER A 25 -0.40 -3.11 -1.46
N ARG A 26 -1.22 -4.02 -2.01
CA ARG A 26 -2.58 -4.28 -1.51
C ARG A 26 -2.56 -4.74 -0.06
N CYS A 27 -1.65 -5.65 0.30
CA CYS A 27 -1.48 -6.05 1.70
C CYS A 27 -1.13 -4.86 2.61
N ALA A 28 -0.25 -3.96 2.16
CA ALA A 28 0.08 -2.75 2.93
C ALA A 28 -1.13 -1.82 3.12
N ILE A 29 -1.98 -1.66 2.10
CA ILE A 29 -3.23 -0.88 2.19
C ILE A 29 -4.16 -1.47 3.25
N GLU A 30 -4.40 -2.78 3.23
CA GLU A 30 -5.27 -3.44 4.22
C GLU A 30 -4.70 -3.28 5.65
N ILE A 31 -3.38 -3.43 5.80
CA ILE A 31 -2.70 -3.17 7.07
C ILE A 31 -2.92 -1.72 7.53
N GLY A 32 -2.85 -0.75 6.62
CA GLY A 32 -3.12 0.66 6.92
C GLY A 32 -4.54 0.91 7.42
N ARG A 33 -5.54 0.26 6.82
CA ARG A 33 -6.94 0.33 7.27
C ARG A 33 -7.08 -0.21 8.68
N VAL A 34 -6.46 -1.36 8.97
CA VAL A 34 -6.47 -1.97 10.31
C VAL A 34 -5.77 -1.07 11.33
N LYS A 35 -4.56 -0.56 11.02
CA LYS A 35 -3.82 0.35 11.91
C LYS A 35 -4.62 1.61 12.21
N ARG A 36 -5.25 2.22 11.19
CA ARG A 36 -6.15 3.36 11.39
C ARG A 36 -7.28 3.03 12.35
N ALA A 37 -7.98 1.92 12.14
CA ALA A 37 -9.11 1.51 12.99
C ALA A 37 -8.67 1.33 14.46
N LEU A 38 -7.41 0.94 14.68
CA LEU A 38 -6.79 0.78 15.98
C LEU A 38 -6.08 2.04 16.50
N GLY A 39 -6.06 3.16 15.75
CA GLY A 39 -5.32 4.36 16.12
C GLY A 39 -3.79 4.20 16.14
N MET A 40 -3.25 3.22 15.43
CA MET A 40 -1.82 2.91 15.37
C MET A 40 -1.10 3.72 14.28
N PRO A 41 0.19 4.06 14.48
CA PRO A 41 0.99 4.75 13.48
C PRO A 41 1.29 3.83 12.28
N VAL A 42 1.36 4.43 11.09
CA VAL A 42 1.78 3.74 9.85
C VAL A 42 3.23 3.27 9.94
N TYR A 43 4.12 4.13 10.47
CA TYR A 43 5.55 3.84 10.60
C TYR A 43 5.82 2.84 11.74
N SER A 44 6.50 1.73 11.40
CA SER A 44 6.87 0.69 12.36
C SER A 44 8.31 0.24 12.12
N PRO A 45 9.32 0.91 12.72
CA PRO A 45 10.73 0.62 12.48
C PRO A 45 11.13 -0.82 12.82
N SER A 46 10.56 -1.38 13.90
CA SER A 46 10.81 -2.78 14.28
C SER A 46 10.35 -3.74 13.18
N ARG A 47 9.16 -3.51 12.62
CA ARG A 47 8.64 -4.36 11.55
C ARG A 47 9.44 -4.22 10.26
N GLU A 48 9.88 -3.02 9.92
CA GLU A 48 10.73 -2.79 8.74
C GLU A 48 12.07 -3.53 8.87
N LYS A 49 12.70 -3.48 10.05
CA LYS A 49 13.92 -4.26 10.34
C LYS A 49 13.70 -5.76 10.16
N GLU A 50 12.62 -6.31 10.69
CA GLU A 50 12.27 -7.73 10.52
C GLU A 50 12.09 -8.12 9.04
N VAL A 51 11.44 -7.26 8.25
CA VAL A 51 11.28 -7.50 6.80
C VAL A 51 12.64 -7.57 6.12
N ILE A 52 13.53 -6.62 6.40
CA ILE A 52 14.88 -6.59 5.82
C ILE A 52 15.71 -7.81 6.24
N GLU A 53 15.68 -8.19 7.52
CA GLU A 53 16.36 -9.38 8.01
C GLU A 53 15.85 -10.65 7.33
N HIS A 54 14.52 -10.78 7.19
CA HIS A 54 13.90 -11.92 6.54
C HIS A 54 14.32 -12.07 5.08
N VAL A 55 14.24 -11.00 4.28
CA VAL A 55 14.56 -11.05 2.84
C VAL A 55 16.05 -11.22 2.59
N THR A 56 16.89 -10.65 3.46
CA THR A 56 18.34 -10.83 3.41
C THR A 56 18.72 -12.29 3.70
N ARG A 57 18.04 -12.92 4.68
CA ARG A 57 18.24 -14.34 5.00
C ARG A 57 17.74 -15.27 3.90
N PHE A 58 16.67 -14.88 3.20
CA PHE A 58 16.09 -15.66 2.10
C PHE A 58 16.91 -15.57 0.80
N ASN A 59 17.76 -14.55 0.66
CA ASN A 59 18.55 -14.34 -0.54
C ASN A 59 19.56 -15.47 -0.76
N GLY A 60 19.31 -16.31 -1.77
CA GLY A 60 20.25 -17.30 -2.31
C GLY A 60 20.71 -16.98 -3.73
N GLY A 61 20.43 -15.76 -4.20
CA GLY A 61 20.70 -15.34 -5.58
C GLY A 61 22.05 -14.63 -5.75
N PRO A 62 22.34 -14.17 -6.97
CA PRO A 62 23.60 -13.49 -7.29
C PRO A 62 23.70 -12.05 -6.73
N LEU A 63 22.61 -11.50 -6.19
CA LEU A 63 22.63 -10.20 -5.52
C LEU A 63 23.29 -10.34 -4.16
N ASP A 64 24.17 -9.40 -3.79
CA ASP A 64 24.71 -9.35 -2.45
C ASP A 64 23.65 -8.91 -1.41
N PRO A 65 23.85 -9.23 -0.12
CA PRO A 65 22.93 -8.85 0.95
C PRO A 65 22.59 -7.34 1.01
N ASP A 66 23.55 -6.47 0.71
CA ASP A 66 23.34 -5.03 0.76
C ASP A 66 22.53 -4.53 -0.44
N ALA A 67 22.68 -5.16 -1.61
CA ALA A 67 21.82 -4.91 -2.77
C ALA A 67 20.35 -5.26 -2.47
N VAL A 68 20.10 -6.43 -1.87
CA VAL A 68 18.75 -6.84 -1.45
C VAL A 68 18.18 -5.86 -0.43
N ARG A 69 18.97 -5.46 0.58
CA ARG A 69 18.58 -4.44 1.55
C ARG A 69 18.11 -3.16 0.88
N ARG A 70 18.94 -2.56 0.01
CA ARG A 70 18.62 -1.28 -0.65
C ARG A 70 17.33 -1.36 -1.48
N LEU A 71 17.12 -2.47 -2.18
CA LEU A 71 15.89 -2.68 -2.96
C LEU A 71 14.66 -2.76 -2.03
N PHE A 72 14.73 -3.53 -0.96
CA PHE A 72 13.60 -3.69 -0.05
C PHE A 72 13.31 -2.44 0.77
N GLU A 73 14.30 -1.61 1.09
CA GLU A 73 14.09 -0.29 1.68
C GLU A 73 13.20 0.58 0.78
N ARG A 74 13.47 0.61 -0.54
CA ARG A 74 12.61 1.32 -1.50
C ARG A 74 11.21 0.75 -1.60
N ILE A 75 11.08 -0.58 -1.59
CA ILE A 75 9.77 -1.24 -1.63
C ILE A 75 8.96 -0.91 -0.35
N ILE A 76 9.62 -0.87 0.81
CA ILE A 76 9.01 -0.46 2.09
C ILE A 76 8.59 1.00 2.05
N ASP A 77 9.46 1.91 1.59
CA ASP A 77 9.15 3.34 1.42
C ASP A 77 7.85 3.54 0.63
N GLU A 78 7.77 2.88 -0.52
CA GLU A 78 6.63 3.00 -1.43
C GLU A 78 5.36 2.38 -0.85
N SER A 79 5.49 1.25 -0.15
CA SER A 79 4.36 0.62 0.54
C SER A 79 3.78 1.51 1.64
N ARG A 80 4.63 2.20 2.41
CA ARG A 80 4.17 3.15 3.43
C ARG A 80 3.52 4.38 2.79
N ARG A 81 4.03 4.82 1.63
CA ARG A 81 3.47 5.94 0.89
C ARG A 81 2.04 5.61 0.42
N ILE A 82 1.85 4.47 -0.26
CA ILE A 82 0.52 4.07 -0.75
C ILE A 82 -0.44 3.78 0.40
N GLU A 83 0.05 3.18 1.50
CA GLU A 83 -0.71 2.99 2.74
C GLU A 83 -1.29 4.32 3.22
N ARG A 84 -0.44 5.35 3.42
CA ARG A 84 -0.89 6.69 3.87
C ARG A 84 -1.87 7.34 2.91
N VAL A 85 -1.53 7.40 1.62
CA VAL A 85 -2.35 8.10 0.61
C VAL A 85 -3.73 7.47 0.48
N THR A 86 -3.80 6.15 0.45
CA THR A 86 -5.09 5.44 0.29
C THR A 86 -5.97 5.65 1.50
N VAL A 87 -5.37 5.47 2.68
CA VAL A 87 -5.99 5.69 3.97
C VAL A 87 -6.52 7.13 3.98
N GLU A 88 -5.69 8.16 3.83
CA GLU A 88 -6.12 9.58 3.84
C GLU A 88 -7.31 9.86 2.92
N ARG A 89 -7.25 9.41 1.67
CA ARG A 89 -8.35 9.57 0.69
C ARG A 89 -9.68 8.96 1.17
N GLU A 90 -9.66 7.74 1.68
CA GLU A 90 -10.86 7.08 2.21
C GLU A 90 -11.49 7.85 3.39
N ALA A 91 -10.65 8.51 4.21
CA ALA A 91 -11.16 9.33 5.31
C ALA A 91 -11.79 10.64 4.83
N GLU A 92 -11.30 11.22 3.74
CA GLU A 92 -11.89 12.42 3.11
C GLU A 92 -13.23 12.09 2.44
N GLU A 93 -13.31 10.97 1.72
CA GLU A 93 -14.54 10.49 1.07
C GLU A 93 -15.65 10.23 2.10
N GLY A 94 -15.34 9.52 3.21
CA GLY A 94 -16.31 9.30 4.30
C GLY A 94 -16.80 10.59 4.99
N ARG A 95 -15.97 11.63 5.05
CA ARG A 95 -16.37 12.96 5.56
C ARG A 95 -17.30 13.70 4.59
N ALA A 96 -17.06 13.60 3.29
CA ALA A 96 -17.92 14.22 2.27
C ALA A 96 -19.31 13.55 2.21
N GLU A 97 -19.40 12.25 2.40
CA GLU A 97 -20.67 11.53 2.43
C GLU A 97 -21.50 11.83 3.69
N SER A 98 -20.85 11.96 4.85
CA SER A 98 -21.54 12.29 6.11
C SER A 98 -22.06 13.73 6.16
N SER A 99 -21.36 14.69 5.53
CA SER A 99 -21.83 16.09 5.43
C SER A 99 -23.03 16.24 4.50
N GLY A 100 -23.08 15.52 3.36
CA GLY A 100 -24.20 15.56 2.41
C GLY A 100 -25.51 14.93 2.90
N ARG A 101 -25.46 14.04 3.91
CA ARG A 101 -26.65 13.40 4.50
C ARG A 101 -27.39 14.30 5.50
N SER A 102 -26.68 15.24 6.11
CA SER A 102 -27.23 16.17 7.11
C SER A 102 -28.18 17.20 6.50
N ASP A 103 -27.99 17.57 5.23
CA ASP A 103 -28.78 18.60 4.54
C ASP A 103 -30.13 18.08 3.98
N LYS A 104 -30.25 16.77 3.73
CA LYS A 104 -31.49 16.17 3.22
C LYS A 104 -32.57 15.90 4.29
N GLY A 105 -32.21 15.98 5.58
CA GLY A 105 -33.14 15.75 6.70
C GLY A 105 -34.00 16.97 7.08
N ALA A 106 -33.56 18.19 6.76
CA ALA A 106 -34.25 19.42 7.17
C ALA A 106 -35.47 19.79 6.29
N SER A 107 -35.52 19.30 5.04
CA SER A 107 -36.59 19.65 4.08
C SER A 107 -37.90 18.85 4.25
N ALA A 108 -37.87 17.71 4.97
CA ALA A 108 -39.05 16.84 5.09
C ALA A 108 -40.03 17.21 6.23
N ARG A 109 -39.68 18.13 7.15
CA ARG A 109 -40.50 18.42 8.34
C ARG A 109 -41.47 19.61 8.19
N ALA A 110 -41.46 20.31 7.05
CA ALA A 110 -42.28 21.52 6.85
C ALA A 110 -43.66 21.28 6.16
N LYS A 111 -44.01 20.05 5.76
CA LYS A 111 -45.28 19.76 5.04
C LYS A 111 -46.42 19.15 5.86
N ARG A 112 -46.31 19.04 7.19
CA ARG A 112 -47.42 18.59 8.08
C ARG A 112 -47.98 19.75 8.91
N LYS A 113 -48.52 20.77 8.24
CA LYS A 113 -49.36 21.79 8.89
C LYS A 113 -50.28 22.45 7.85
N ARG A 114 -51.15 21.66 7.23
CA ARG A 114 -52.38 22.10 6.57
C ARG A 114 -53.42 21.02 6.75
#